data_AF-A0A8H4QI84-F1
#
_entry.id   AF-A0A8H4QI84-F1
#
_cell.length_a   1.000
_cell.length_b   1.000
_cell.length_c   1.000
_cell.angle_alpha   90.00
_cell.angle_beta   90.00
_cell.angle_gamma   90.00
#
_symmetry.space_group_name_H-M   'P 1'
#
loop_
_entity.id
_entity.type
_entity.pdbx_description
1 polymer ?
#
loop_
_entity_poly.entity_id
_entity_poly.type
_entity_poly.pdbx_seq_one_letter_code
_entity_poly.pdbx_strand_id
1 'polypeptide(L)'
;MAFKLLATCALLAIQAWVSLANPLLSSTSDSVSEELVRTPGGLVPKSSVHAIPEGARIHHNSTHVQLIAADGSIIHSATTSKKISTRPKITGTPTSVAPRTLESGYVAYSYWHNTDNTTNGNIATYSTTWTVPPTPQRKDGQIIYIFNGLIPASFDGILQPVLQFGSTPAGGGNYWAVASWYLVGSQTYYTVPAQVKAGQSLTGVMSLMSTTLNGPTVSYHWKSVFTSVPSTAFTLSTTEVFNYAYEALEIYYASGPTDLPTGKTMMSNITISTVGGTHPALNWTAISDSVEGFGMSVVSSSSTNGAVQITYPA
;
A
#
# COMPACT_ATOMS: atom_id res chain seq x y z
N MET A 1 57.82 -57.96 60.16
CA MET A 1 56.50 -58.03 60.82
C MET A 1 55.60 -57.08 60.03
N ALA A 2 54.85 -57.55 59.03
CA ALA A 2 53.56 -58.22 59.10
C ALA A 2 52.38 -57.27 59.36
N PHE A 3 51.28 -57.52 58.62
CA PHE A 3 49.89 -57.04 58.75
C PHE A 3 49.50 -55.83 57.88
N LYS A 4 48.80 -56.05 56.74
CA LYS A 4 47.36 -56.37 56.51
C LYS A 4 46.52 -55.08 56.45
N LEU A 5 45.94 -54.72 55.30
CA LEU A 5 44.64 -55.16 54.73
C LEU A 5 43.41 -54.46 55.36
N LEU A 6 42.76 -53.66 54.51
CA LEU A 6 41.31 -53.54 54.26
C LEU A 6 40.29 -53.22 55.37
N ALA A 7 39.36 -52.34 54.96
CA ALA A 7 37.92 -52.29 55.30
C ALA A 7 37.58 -51.79 56.72
N THR A 8 36.47 -51.10 57.01
CA THR A 8 35.12 -51.13 56.43
C THR A 8 34.31 -49.91 56.93
N CYS A 9 33.22 -49.63 56.23
CA CYS A 9 32.19 -48.60 56.41
C CYS A 9 31.62 -48.39 57.83
N ALA A 10 31.18 -47.15 58.09
CA ALA A 10 29.98 -46.86 58.89
C ALA A 10 29.32 -45.54 58.44
N LEU A 11 28.03 -45.61 58.08
CA LEU A 11 27.12 -44.51 57.74
C LEU A 11 26.79 -43.63 58.96
N LEU A 12 26.57 -42.32 58.76
CA LEU A 12 25.24 -41.67 58.85
C LEU A 12 25.29 -40.12 58.75
N ALA A 13 24.64 -39.64 57.69
CA ALA A 13 23.75 -38.46 57.57
C ALA A 13 24.17 -37.07 58.08
N ILE A 14 24.38 -36.11 57.15
CA ILE A 14 23.84 -34.74 57.25
C ILE A 14 23.43 -34.22 55.85
N GLN A 15 22.11 -34.03 55.72
CA GLN A 15 21.32 -33.10 54.89
C GLN A 15 21.87 -32.53 53.56
N ALA A 16 21.13 -32.84 52.49
CA ALA A 16 21.18 -32.19 51.19
C ALA A 16 20.79 -30.71 51.27
N TRP A 17 21.66 -29.83 50.76
CA TRP A 17 21.34 -28.45 50.43
C TRP A 17 20.98 -28.38 48.94
N VAL A 18 19.76 -27.91 48.68
CA VAL A 18 19.20 -27.70 47.34
C VAL A 18 19.96 -26.56 46.65
N SER A 19 20.44 -26.85 45.45
CA SER A 19 21.06 -25.90 44.54
C SER A 19 20.03 -24.89 44.01
N LEU A 20 20.25 -23.61 44.27
CA LEU A 20 19.68 -22.51 43.50
C LEU A 20 20.83 -21.69 42.92
N ALA A 21 21.27 -22.05 41.72
CA ALA A 21 22.06 -21.19 40.86
C ALA A 21 21.42 -21.24 39.47
N ASN A 22 21.01 -20.05 39.03
CA ASN A 22 20.15 -19.79 37.89
C ASN A 22 20.55 -20.57 36.62
N PRO A 23 19.58 -21.10 35.85
CA PRO A 23 19.87 -21.36 34.45
C PRO A 23 20.20 -20.00 33.82
N LEU A 24 21.39 -19.90 33.21
CA LEU A 24 21.59 -18.99 32.10
C LEU A 24 20.46 -19.29 31.10
N LEU A 25 19.40 -18.50 31.15
CA LEU A 25 18.54 -18.33 30.00
C LEU A 25 19.45 -17.74 28.94
N SER A 26 19.91 -18.60 28.04
CA SER A 26 20.24 -18.15 26.69
C SER A 26 18.97 -17.51 26.17
N SER A 27 18.86 -16.19 26.33
CA SER A 27 17.97 -15.39 25.51
C SER A 27 18.55 -15.37 24.10
N THR A 28 18.57 -16.53 23.44
CA THR A 28 18.28 -16.60 22.03
C THR A 28 16.81 -16.22 21.90
N SER A 29 16.52 -14.94 22.08
CA SER A 29 15.47 -14.33 21.27
C SER A 29 15.99 -14.45 19.86
N ASP A 30 15.68 -15.57 19.20
CA ASP A 30 15.59 -15.62 17.76
C ASP A 30 14.70 -14.44 17.38
N SER A 31 15.33 -13.33 17.03
CA SER A 31 14.69 -12.26 16.30
C SER A 31 14.36 -12.89 14.97
N VAL A 32 13.21 -13.56 14.88
CA VAL A 32 12.61 -13.89 13.60
C VAL A 32 12.48 -12.56 12.89
N SER A 33 13.41 -12.26 11.99
CA SER A 33 13.35 -11.07 11.18
C SER A 33 12.04 -11.14 10.43
N GLU A 34 11.12 -10.23 10.73
CA GLU A 34 9.80 -10.22 10.13
C GLU A 34 9.95 -10.12 8.60
N GLU A 35 9.37 -11.08 7.87
CA GLU A 35 9.44 -11.09 6.40
C GLU A 35 8.74 -9.83 5.88
N LEU A 36 9.48 -9.02 5.12
CA LEU A 36 8.97 -7.77 4.56
C LEU A 36 8.59 -7.96 3.09
N VAL A 37 7.49 -7.33 2.67
CA VAL A 37 6.96 -7.40 1.31
C VAL A 37 6.68 -6.02 0.74
N ARG A 38 6.81 -5.88 -0.58
CA ARG A 38 6.51 -4.63 -1.30
C ARG A 38 5.03 -4.57 -1.63
N THR A 39 4.37 -3.52 -1.18
CA THR A 39 3.00 -3.14 -1.52
C THR A 39 3.04 -1.82 -2.29
N PRO A 40 1.93 -1.39 -2.90
CA PRO A 40 1.74 0.03 -3.16
C PRO A 40 1.98 0.78 -1.84
N GLY A 41 2.74 1.87 -1.85
CA GLY A 41 3.12 2.63 -0.64
C GLY A 41 4.35 2.14 0.12
N GLY A 42 5.01 1.05 -0.31
CA GLY A 42 6.36 0.69 0.17
C GLY A 42 6.51 -0.68 0.80
N LEU A 43 7.48 -0.80 1.71
CA LEU A 43 7.85 -2.05 2.36
C LEU A 43 7.11 -2.19 3.70
N VAL A 44 6.37 -3.28 3.88
CA VAL A 44 5.62 -3.56 5.11
C VAL A 44 5.84 -5.01 5.55
N PRO A 45 5.66 -5.32 6.83
CA PRO A 45 5.56 -6.70 7.28
C PRO A 45 4.52 -7.51 6.54
N LYS A 46 4.87 -8.72 6.09
CA LYS A 46 3.94 -9.64 5.45
C LYS A 46 2.75 -9.99 6.36
N SER A 47 2.98 -10.04 7.67
CA SER A 47 1.97 -10.22 8.73
C SER A 47 0.90 -9.11 8.73
N SER A 48 1.20 -7.94 8.17
CA SER A 48 0.33 -6.77 8.13
C SER A 48 -0.38 -6.59 6.77
N VAL A 49 -0.29 -7.57 5.87
CA VAL A 49 -0.89 -7.53 4.53
C VAL A 49 -2.01 -8.56 4.44
N HIS A 50 -3.24 -8.09 4.30
CA HIS A 50 -4.45 -8.91 4.44
C HIS A 50 -5.31 -8.89 3.18
N ALA A 51 -5.70 -10.08 2.70
CA ALA A 51 -6.70 -10.19 1.65
C ALA A 51 -8.08 -9.78 2.18
N ILE A 52 -8.87 -9.09 1.36
CA ILE A 52 -10.26 -8.73 1.62
C ILE A 52 -11.12 -9.80 0.93
N PRO A 53 -11.79 -10.68 1.69
CA PRO A 53 -12.73 -11.65 1.11
C PRO A 53 -13.91 -10.94 0.45
N GLU A 54 -14.58 -11.63 -0.47
CA GLU A 54 -15.78 -11.11 -1.11
C GLU A 54 -16.86 -10.76 -0.06
N GLY A 55 -17.45 -9.58 -0.21
CA GLY A 55 -18.47 -9.05 0.72
C GLY A 55 -17.91 -8.53 2.06
N ALA A 56 -16.61 -8.67 2.32
CA ALA A 56 -15.99 -8.06 3.50
C ALA A 56 -15.88 -6.53 3.36
N ARG A 57 -15.71 -5.86 4.51
CA ARG A 57 -15.55 -4.40 4.60
C ARG A 57 -14.47 -4.03 5.60
N ILE A 58 -13.91 -2.84 5.43
CA ILE A 58 -12.94 -2.28 6.36
C ILE A 58 -13.62 -1.22 7.23
N HIS A 59 -13.35 -1.24 8.52
CA HIS A 59 -13.71 -0.18 9.46
C HIS A 59 -12.45 0.41 10.08
N HIS A 60 -12.23 1.71 9.85
CA HIS A 60 -11.10 2.46 10.35
C HIS A 60 -11.59 3.63 11.20
N ASN A 61 -10.98 3.82 12.35
CA ASN A 61 -11.08 5.03 13.15
C ASN A 61 -9.68 5.44 13.63
N SER A 62 -9.60 6.56 14.34
CA SER A 62 -8.33 7.15 14.80
C SER A 62 -7.42 6.24 15.66
N THR A 63 -7.90 5.08 16.10
CA THR A 63 -7.15 4.16 16.98
C THR A 63 -7.07 2.73 16.48
N HIS A 64 -8.00 2.30 15.61
CA HIS A 64 -8.12 0.91 15.19
C HIS A 64 -8.55 0.78 13.75
N VAL A 65 -8.10 -0.31 13.12
CA VAL A 65 -8.61 -0.80 11.84
C VAL A 65 -9.07 -2.25 12.00
N GLN A 66 -10.22 -2.56 11.42
CA GLN A 66 -10.84 -3.87 11.42
C GLN A 66 -11.20 -4.30 10.00
N LEU A 67 -10.89 -5.54 9.65
CA LEU A 67 -11.45 -6.23 8.50
C LEU A 67 -12.61 -7.09 8.99
N ILE A 68 -13.80 -6.82 8.48
CA ILE A 68 -15.05 -7.43 8.92
C ILE A 68 -15.63 -8.24 7.76
N ALA A 69 -15.90 -9.52 7.98
CA ALA A 69 -16.49 -10.41 6.99
C ALA A 69 -17.93 -10.01 6.63
N ALA A 70 -18.46 -10.62 5.57
CA ALA A 70 -19.82 -10.41 5.10
C ALA A 70 -20.89 -10.75 6.17
N ASP A 71 -20.63 -11.76 7.01
CA ASP A 71 -21.51 -12.17 8.12
C ASP A 71 -21.38 -11.29 9.38
N GLY A 72 -20.47 -10.30 9.37
CA GLY A 72 -20.21 -9.41 10.48
C GLY A 72 -19.13 -9.86 11.46
N SER A 73 -18.55 -11.05 11.29
CA SER A 73 -17.41 -11.50 12.09
C SER A 73 -16.14 -10.69 11.80
N ILE A 74 -15.30 -10.48 12.82
CA ILE A 74 -14.03 -9.77 12.67
C ILE A 74 -12.97 -10.78 12.20
N ILE A 75 -12.42 -10.56 10.99
CA ILE A 75 -11.33 -11.35 10.43
C ILE A 75 -9.99 -10.88 10.98
N HIS A 76 -9.81 -9.57 11.10
CA HIS A 76 -8.58 -8.95 11.57
C HIS A 76 -8.89 -7.65 12.31
N SER A 77 -8.10 -7.34 13.34
CA SER A 77 -8.15 -6.09 14.09
C SER A 77 -6.75 -5.69 14.54
N ALA A 78 -6.38 -4.45 14.30
CA ALA A 78 -5.10 -3.89 14.74
C ALA A 78 -5.27 -2.44 15.22
N THR A 79 -4.37 -1.99 16.08
CA THR A 79 -4.26 -0.58 16.44
C THR A 79 -3.62 0.18 15.28
N THR A 80 -4.16 1.35 14.96
CA THR A 80 -3.53 2.27 14.01
C THR A 80 -2.55 3.14 14.78
N SER A 81 -1.25 2.91 14.57
CA SER A 81 -0.23 3.84 15.04
C SER A 81 0.03 4.87 13.94
N LYS A 82 0.13 6.16 14.32
CA LYS A 82 0.51 7.25 13.41
C LYS A 82 1.97 7.09 12.99
N LYS A 83 2.22 6.22 12.03
CA LYS A 83 3.47 6.17 11.28
C LYS A 83 3.14 5.61 9.91
N ILE A 84 3.28 6.42 8.87
CA ILE A 84 4.03 6.07 7.66
C ILE A 84 4.71 7.33 7.12
N SER A 85 5.96 7.19 6.69
CA SER A 85 6.69 8.20 5.92
C SER A 85 6.04 8.37 4.55
N THR A 86 5.23 9.40 4.38
CA THR A 86 4.50 9.72 3.13
C THR A 86 5.08 10.88 2.34
N ARG A 87 6.29 11.35 2.68
CA ARG A 87 7.10 12.08 1.71
C ARG A 87 7.92 11.08 0.91
N PRO A 88 7.68 10.94 -0.41
CA PRO A 88 8.66 10.37 -1.31
C PRO A 88 9.98 11.09 -1.09
N LYS A 89 10.97 10.37 -0.60
CA LYS A 89 12.33 10.90 -0.56
C LYS A 89 12.92 10.58 -1.93
N ILE A 90 12.59 11.39 -2.94
CA ILE A 90 13.29 11.34 -4.23
C ILE A 90 14.72 11.79 -3.92
N THR A 91 15.65 10.84 -3.87
CA THR A 91 17.04 11.16 -3.51
C THR A 91 17.87 11.31 -4.78
N GLY A 92 17.93 12.53 -5.30
CA GLY A 92 18.83 12.87 -6.40
C GLY A 92 20.29 12.62 -6.02
N THR A 93 20.86 11.51 -6.51
CA THR A 93 22.29 11.20 -6.36
C THR A 93 22.94 11.22 -7.74
N PRO A 94 24.08 11.92 -7.94
CA PRO A 94 24.63 12.13 -9.28
C PRO A 94 25.45 10.95 -9.81
N THR A 95 25.20 10.65 -11.09
CA THR A 95 26.04 10.07 -12.16
C THR A 95 27.14 9.06 -11.82
N SER A 96 26.95 7.81 -12.29
CA SER A 96 28.00 6.86 -12.63
C SER A 96 27.62 6.10 -13.92
N VAL A 97 28.61 5.79 -14.76
CA VAL A 97 28.50 5.33 -16.16
C VAL A 97 28.25 3.80 -16.28
N ALA A 98 27.72 3.17 -15.23
CA ALA A 98 27.21 1.79 -15.29
C ALA A 98 25.67 1.81 -15.36
N PRO A 99 24.98 0.78 -15.90
CA PRO A 99 23.54 0.64 -15.73
C PRO A 99 23.25 0.61 -14.24
N ARG A 100 22.73 1.72 -13.70
CA ARG A 100 22.43 1.84 -12.27
C ARG A 100 21.05 1.26 -12.01
N THR A 101 20.91 0.54 -10.90
CA THR A 101 19.59 0.17 -10.38
C THR A 101 18.76 1.44 -10.18
N LEU A 102 17.49 1.40 -10.60
CA LEU A 102 16.55 2.51 -10.42
C LEU A 102 16.13 2.64 -8.94
N GLU A 103 15.83 3.86 -8.51
CA GLU A 103 15.30 4.15 -7.18
C GLU A 103 13.92 3.48 -7.04
N SER A 104 13.70 2.84 -5.89
CA SER A 104 12.47 2.11 -5.61
C SER A 104 11.47 2.99 -4.85
N GLY A 105 10.19 2.84 -5.15
CA GLY A 105 9.09 3.62 -4.57
C GLY A 105 8.46 4.56 -5.58
N TYR A 106 7.97 5.71 -5.10
CA TYR A 106 7.36 6.76 -5.92
C TYR A 106 8.41 7.43 -6.82
N VAL A 107 8.38 7.12 -8.11
CA VAL A 107 9.30 7.69 -9.12
C VAL A 107 8.65 8.77 -9.98
N ALA A 108 7.32 8.80 -10.06
CA ALA A 108 6.55 9.86 -10.70
C ALA A 108 5.14 9.93 -10.11
N TYR A 109 4.68 11.10 -9.70
CA TYR A 109 3.30 11.27 -9.22
C TYR A 109 2.81 12.70 -9.42
N SER A 110 1.50 12.89 -9.51
CA SER A 110 0.88 14.19 -9.39
C SER A 110 -0.18 14.17 -8.31
N TYR A 111 -0.34 15.29 -7.60
CA TYR A 111 -1.35 15.41 -6.56
C TYR A 111 -2.10 16.73 -6.63
N TRP A 112 -3.34 16.70 -6.14
CA TRP A 112 -4.17 17.88 -5.92
C TRP A 112 -4.74 17.81 -4.50
N HIS A 113 -4.72 18.96 -3.81
CA HIS A 113 -5.29 19.12 -2.48
C HIS A 113 -6.61 19.88 -2.56
N ASN A 114 -7.68 19.23 -2.14
CA ASN A 114 -8.96 19.87 -1.89
C ASN A 114 -8.88 20.70 -0.61
N THR A 115 -8.93 22.02 -0.78
CA THR A 115 -8.88 22.98 0.33
C THR A 115 -10.27 23.39 0.82
N ASP A 116 -11.34 22.99 0.13
CA ASP A 116 -12.70 23.20 0.61
C ASP A 116 -12.99 22.24 1.77
N ASN A 117 -13.16 22.81 2.95
CA ASN A 117 -13.38 22.08 4.20
C ASN A 117 -14.86 21.98 4.59
N THR A 118 -15.78 22.37 3.70
CA THR A 118 -17.22 22.23 3.91
C THR A 118 -17.68 20.82 3.57
N THR A 119 -18.79 20.38 4.19
CA THR A 119 -19.39 19.07 3.88
C THR A 119 -19.72 18.90 2.40
N ASN A 120 -20.17 19.97 1.73
CA ASN A 120 -20.47 19.97 0.29
C ASN A 120 -19.21 20.04 -0.59
N GLY A 121 -18.11 20.53 -0.03
CA GLY A 121 -16.79 20.62 -0.66
C GLY A 121 -16.03 19.30 -0.68
N ASN A 122 -16.33 18.38 0.24
CA ASN A 122 -15.70 17.07 0.31
C ASN A 122 -15.79 16.33 -1.04
N ILE A 123 -14.72 15.60 -1.39
CA ILE A 123 -14.71 14.75 -2.58
C ILE A 123 -15.83 13.70 -2.43
N ALA A 124 -16.67 13.57 -3.44
CA ALA A 124 -17.70 12.53 -3.52
C ALA A 124 -17.29 11.40 -4.46
N THR A 125 -16.68 11.73 -5.60
CA THR A 125 -16.16 10.73 -6.53
C THR A 125 -14.80 11.14 -7.06
N TYR A 126 -13.92 10.17 -7.23
CA TYR A 126 -12.68 10.32 -7.98
C TYR A 126 -12.48 9.11 -8.87
N SER A 127 -12.38 9.34 -10.18
CA SER A 127 -12.15 8.29 -11.16
C SER A 127 -11.11 8.68 -12.19
N THR A 128 -10.36 7.67 -12.64
CA THR A 128 -9.35 7.82 -13.69
C THR A 128 -9.38 6.61 -14.61
N THR A 129 -9.27 6.86 -15.92
CA THR A 129 -9.14 5.84 -16.95
C THR A 129 -7.71 5.79 -17.47
N TRP A 130 -7.13 4.59 -17.56
CA TRP A 130 -5.87 4.39 -18.27
C TRP A 130 -5.95 3.18 -19.18
N THR A 131 -5.16 3.23 -20.26
CA THR A 131 -4.86 2.06 -21.09
C THR A 131 -3.71 1.30 -20.44
N VAL A 132 -3.91 0.01 -20.18
CA VAL A 132 -2.86 -0.87 -19.63
C VAL A 132 -1.64 -0.80 -20.56
N PRO A 133 -0.46 -0.43 -20.06
CA PRO A 133 0.69 -0.22 -20.92
C PRO A 133 1.28 -1.55 -21.41
N PRO A 134 2.17 -1.53 -22.40
CA PRO A 134 2.89 -2.72 -22.83
C PRO A 134 3.56 -3.42 -21.64
N THR A 135 3.61 -4.76 -21.65
CA THR A 135 4.40 -5.46 -20.62
C THR A 135 5.89 -5.12 -20.82
N PRO A 136 6.67 -5.02 -19.73
CA PRO A 136 8.12 -4.93 -19.81
C PRO A 136 8.77 -5.98 -20.73
N GLN A 137 9.89 -5.61 -21.35
CA GLN A 137 10.65 -6.49 -22.23
C GLN A 137 11.31 -7.62 -21.43
N ARG A 138 11.97 -7.27 -20.32
CA ARG A 138 12.48 -8.21 -19.32
C ARG A 138 11.47 -8.41 -18.22
N LYS A 139 11.39 -9.62 -17.66
CA LYS A 139 10.39 -10.00 -16.65
C LYS A 139 11.07 -10.88 -15.60
N ASP A 140 11.93 -10.25 -14.81
CA ASP A 140 12.89 -10.90 -13.93
C ASP A 140 12.74 -10.49 -12.45
N GLY A 141 11.58 -9.90 -12.10
CA GLY A 141 11.16 -9.73 -10.71
C GLY A 141 10.71 -8.32 -10.33
N GLN A 142 10.68 -7.40 -11.29
CA GLN A 142 10.19 -6.05 -11.07
C GLN A 142 8.71 -6.04 -10.67
N ILE A 143 8.37 -5.03 -9.87
CA ILE A 143 7.01 -4.69 -9.50
C ILE A 143 6.74 -3.28 -9.99
N ILE A 144 5.59 -3.07 -10.60
CA ILE A 144 5.14 -1.76 -11.07
C ILE A 144 3.72 -1.55 -10.57
N TYR A 145 3.44 -0.41 -9.97
CA TYR A 145 2.10 0.04 -9.59
C TYR A 145 1.76 1.34 -10.28
N ILE A 146 0.58 1.39 -10.89
CA ILE A 146 -0.02 2.59 -11.50
C ILE A 146 -1.41 2.75 -10.91
N PHE A 147 -1.71 3.90 -10.32
CA PHE A 147 -2.98 4.08 -9.61
C PHE A 147 -3.39 5.54 -9.47
N ASN A 148 -4.71 5.73 -9.35
CA ASN A 148 -5.29 6.93 -8.75
C ASN A 148 -5.57 6.66 -7.27
N GLY A 149 -5.31 7.63 -6.39
CA GLY A 149 -5.40 7.44 -4.93
C GLY A 149 -6.07 8.59 -4.19
N LEU A 150 -6.81 8.26 -3.14
CA LEU A 150 -7.37 9.21 -2.17
C LEU A 150 -6.61 9.10 -0.84
N ILE A 151 -6.13 10.24 -0.34
CA ILE A 151 -5.28 10.33 0.85
C ILE A 151 -5.89 11.36 1.83
N PRO A 152 -5.93 11.06 3.15
CA PRO A 152 -6.38 12.01 4.16
C PRO A 152 -5.26 12.97 4.55
N ALA A 153 -5.60 14.10 5.19
CA ALA A 153 -4.62 15.11 5.59
C ALA A 153 -3.61 14.62 6.65
N SER A 154 -3.91 13.54 7.36
CA SER A 154 -2.99 12.83 8.25
C SER A 154 -1.89 12.08 7.49
N PHE A 155 -2.11 11.79 6.20
CA PHE A 155 -1.29 10.94 5.36
C PHE A 155 -0.99 9.57 5.99
N ASP A 156 -1.89 9.04 6.81
CA ASP A 156 -1.72 7.71 7.40
C ASP A 156 -2.47 6.64 6.62
N GLY A 157 -3.26 6.99 5.61
CA GLY A 157 -3.94 6.03 4.76
C GLY A 157 -4.02 6.39 3.28
N ILE A 158 -4.24 5.38 2.44
CA ILE A 158 -4.38 5.53 0.99
C ILE A 158 -5.46 4.56 0.52
N LEU A 159 -6.56 5.08 -0.03
CA LEU A 159 -7.55 4.30 -0.77
C LEU A 159 -7.18 4.36 -2.26
N GLN A 160 -7.03 3.22 -2.94
CA GLN A 160 -6.55 3.20 -4.32
C GLN A 160 -6.98 1.94 -5.10
N PRO A 161 -7.62 2.07 -6.27
CA PRO A 161 -7.59 1.02 -7.29
C PRO A 161 -6.24 1.03 -8.01
N VAL A 162 -5.57 -0.13 -8.06
CA VAL A 162 -4.19 -0.26 -8.55
C VAL A 162 -4.11 -1.21 -9.73
N LEU A 163 -3.47 -0.76 -10.80
CA LEU A 163 -2.92 -1.61 -11.86
C LEU A 163 -1.51 -2.02 -11.46
N GLN A 164 -1.24 -3.33 -11.44
CA GLN A 164 0.01 -3.91 -10.99
C GLN A 164 0.63 -4.87 -12.02
N PHE A 165 1.96 -4.86 -12.11
CA PHE A 165 2.75 -5.89 -12.80
C PHE A 165 3.73 -6.51 -11.80
N GLY A 166 4.04 -7.79 -11.98
CA GLY A 166 5.00 -8.50 -11.12
C GLY A 166 4.32 -9.36 -10.05
N SER A 167 5.15 -10.10 -9.32
CA SER A 167 4.70 -10.90 -8.18
C SER A 167 4.61 -10.01 -6.94
N THR A 168 3.39 -9.83 -6.41
CA THR A 168 3.11 -8.95 -5.27
C THR A 168 2.41 -9.74 -4.16
N PRO A 169 2.25 -9.18 -2.94
CA PRO A 169 1.43 -9.80 -1.90
C PRO A 169 -0.01 -10.09 -2.30
N ALA A 170 -0.59 -9.31 -3.21
CA ALA A 170 -1.93 -9.59 -3.73
C ALA A 170 -1.97 -10.77 -4.70
N GLY A 171 -0.82 -11.27 -5.14
CA GLY A 171 -0.68 -12.18 -6.27
C GLY A 171 -0.08 -11.47 -7.49
N GLY A 172 -0.27 -12.06 -8.68
CA GLY A 172 0.28 -11.55 -9.93
C GLY A 172 1.35 -12.47 -10.52
N GLY A 173 2.30 -11.87 -11.22
CA GLY A 173 3.35 -12.55 -11.96
C GLY A 173 3.81 -11.70 -13.14
N ASN A 174 4.33 -12.36 -14.18
CA ASN A 174 4.83 -11.72 -15.40
C ASN A 174 3.71 -11.21 -16.34
N TYR A 175 2.66 -10.63 -15.76
CA TYR A 175 1.45 -10.11 -16.41
C TYR A 175 0.86 -8.94 -15.61
N TRP A 176 -0.02 -8.16 -16.25
CA TRP A 176 -0.78 -7.10 -15.59
C TRP A 176 -2.00 -7.66 -14.86
N ALA A 177 -2.24 -7.18 -13.65
CA ALA A 177 -3.45 -7.44 -12.88
C ALA A 177 -3.97 -6.15 -12.24
N VAL A 178 -5.23 -6.15 -11.84
CA VAL A 178 -5.84 -5.08 -11.06
C VAL A 178 -6.32 -5.59 -9.71
N ALA A 179 -6.13 -4.80 -8.67
CA ALA A 179 -6.71 -4.99 -7.35
C ALA A 179 -6.95 -3.61 -6.72
N SER A 180 -7.94 -3.48 -5.84
CA SER A 180 -8.06 -2.30 -5.00
C SER A 180 -7.36 -2.54 -3.66
N TRP A 181 -6.69 -1.52 -3.16
CA TRP A 181 -5.91 -1.54 -1.94
C TRP A 181 -6.38 -0.44 -0.98
N TYR A 182 -6.26 -0.74 0.32
CA TYR A 182 -6.33 0.26 1.38
C TYR A 182 -5.12 0.11 2.29
N LEU A 183 -4.32 1.17 2.37
CA LEU A 183 -3.22 1.27 3.33
C LEU A 183 -3.68 2.12 4.50
N VAL A 184 -3.32 1.74 5.72
CA VAL A 184 -3.57 2.53 6.92
C VAL A 184 -2.61 2.19 8.06
N GLY A 185 -1.86 3.18 8.55
CA GLY A 185 -0.81 2.95 9.54
C GLY A 185 0.12 1.84 9.05
N SER A 186 0.43 0.84 9.87
CA SER A 186 1.25 -0.31 9.45
C SER A 186 0.49 -1.39 8.67
N GLN A 187 -0.82 -1.25 8.46
CA GLN A 187 -1.67 -2.28 7.87
C GLN A 187 -1.96 -2.01 6.39
N THR A 188 -2.05 -3.08 5.62
CA THR A 188 -2.40 -3.05 4.20
C THR A 188 -3.45 -4.10 3.89
N TYR A 189 -4.47 -3.71 3.13
CA TYR A 189 -5.57 -4.56 2.73
C TYR A 189 -5.71 -4.53 1.20
N TYR A 190 -6.03 -5.68 0.59
CA TYR A 190 -6.18 -5.78 -0.86
C TYR A 190 -7.30 -6.73 -1.27
N THR A 191 -7.97 -6.44 -2.38
CA THR A 191 -8.95 -7.36 -2.99
C THR A 191 -8.28 -8.44 -3.82
N VAL A 192 -8.99 -9.53 -4.11
CA VAL A 192 -8.52 -10.57 -5.05
C VAL A 192 -8.17 -9.93 -6.40
N PRO A 193 -6.93 -10.12 -6.91
CA PRO A 193 -6.53 -9.51 -8.16
C PRO A 193 -7.23 -10.17 -9.35
N ALA A 194 -7.47 -9.40 -10.40
CA ALA A 194 -7.91 -9.91 -11.69
C ALA A 194 -6.89 -9.59 -12.77
N GLN A 195 -6.51 -10.59 -13.56
CA GLN A 195 -5.59 -10.40 -14.68
C GLN A 195 -6.23 -9.56 -15.80
N VAL A 196 -5.46 -8.64 -16.37
CA VAL A 196 -5.86 -7.75 -17.47
C VAL A 196 -4.82 -7.80 -18.59
N LYS A 197 -5.19 -7.31 -19.78
CA LYS A 197 -4.31 -7.35 -20.96
C LYS A 197 -3.73 -5.98 -21.26
N ALA A 198 -2.49 -5.94 -21.77
CA ALA A 198 -1.94 -4.72 -22.35
C ALA A 198 -2.87 -4.19 -23.45
N GLY A 199 -3.04 -2.88 -23.53
CA GLY A 199 -3.98 -2.19 -24.42
C GLY A 199 -5.44 -2.16 -23.93
N GLN A 200 -5.78 -2.87 -22.85
CA GLN A 200 -7.12 -2.80 -22.26
C GLN A 200 -7.35 -1.44 -21.61
N SER A 201 -8.52 -0.83 -21.82
CA SER A 201 -8.94 0.36 -21.08
C SER A 201 -9.57 -0.04 -19.75
N LEU A 202 -9.16 0.62 -18.66
CA LEU A 202 -9.61 0.36 -17.30
C LEU A 202 -9.94 1.67 -16.61
N THR A 203 -11.00 1.69 -15.82
CA THR A 203 -11.37 2.85 -15.00
C THR A 203 -11.41 2.46 -13.53
N GLY A 204 -10.49 3.02 -12.75
CA GLY A 204 -10.50 2.95 -11.30
C GLY A 204 -11.42 4.03 -10.74
N VAL A 205 -12.29 3.68 -9.78
CA VAL A 205 -13.27 4.59 -9.19
C VAL A 205 -13.26 4.45 -7.68
N MET A 206 -13.21 5.59 -7.01
CA MET A 206 -13.52 5.72 -5.59
C MET A 206 -14.74 6.62 -5.41
N SER A 207 -15.68 6.19 -4.58
CA SER A 207 -16.93 6.92 -4.36
C SER A 207 -17.32 6.93 -2.88
N LEU A 208 -17.65 8.12 -2.37
CA LEU A 208 -18.30 8.31 -1.09
C LEU A 208 -19.76 7.86 -1.23
N MET A 209 -20.10 6.76 -0.57
CA MET A 209 -21.42 6.14 -0.61
C MET A 209 -22.38 6.81 0.37
N SER A 210 -21.89 7.17 1.55
CA SER A 210 -22.67 7.86 2.57
C SER A 210 -21.77 8.52 3.61
N THR A 211 -22.36 9.45 4.34
CA THR A 211 -21.78 10.02 5.56
C THR A 211 -22.76 9.77 6.69
N THR A 212 -22.29 9.20 7.80
CA THR A 212 -23.13 8.91 8.97
C THR A 212 -22.63 9.70 10.18
N LEU A 213 -23.56 10.30 10.92
CA LEU A 213 -23.28 11.02 12.15
C LEU A 213 -23.66 10.14 13.35
N ASN A 214 -22.68 9.85 14.22
CA ASN A 214 -22.88 9.15 15.48
C ASN A 214 -22.40 10.04 16.63
N GLY A 215 -23.31 10.82 17.20
CA GLY A 215 -22.96 11.85 18.19
C GLY A 215 -22.06 12.92 17.55
N PRO A 216 -20.87 13.23 18.12
CA PRO A 216 -19.93 14.18 17.54
C PRO A 216 -19.08 13.58 16.40
N THR A 217 -19.14 12.26 16.19
CA THR A 217 -18.26 11.56 15.24
C THR A 217 -18.94 11.42 13.89
N VAL A 218 -18.24 11.87 12.84
CA VAL A 218 -18.65 11.66 11.45
C VAL A 218 -17.87 10.46 10.90
N SER A 219 -18.57 9.51 10.27
CA SER A 219 -17.97 8.43 9.51
C SER A 219 -18.29 8.58 8.02
N TYR A 220 -17.28 8.44 7.19
CA TYR A 220 -17.34 8.46 5.73
C TYR A 220 -17.26 7.04 5.20
N HIS A 221 -18.25 6.62 4.41
CA HIS A 221 -18.32 5.29 3.84
C HIS A 221 -17.95 5.35 2.37
N TRP A 222 -16.84 4.73 2.00
CA TRP A 222 -16.27 4.72 0.67
C TRP A 222 -16.39 3.37 0.00
N LYS A 223 -16.40 3.37 -1.33
CA LYS A 223 -16.23 2.19 -2.17
C LYS A 223 -15.07 2.44 -3.12
N SER A 224 -14.20 1.45 -3.30
CA SER A 224 -13.18 1.42 -4.36
C SER A 224 -13.45 0.24 -5.28
N VAL A 225 -13.32 0.43 -6.59
CA VAL A 225 -13.58 -0.60 -7.60
C VAL A 225 -13.00 -0.23 -8.97
N PHE A 226 -12.62 -1.22 -9.78
CA PHE A 226 -12.55 -1.08 -11.23
C PHE A 226 -13.91 -1.40 -11.86
N THR A 227 -14.50 -0.48 -12.63
CA THR A 227 -15.92 -0.54 -13.05
C THR A 227 -16.35 -1.84 -13.72
N SER A 228 -15.45 -2.51 -14.44
CA SER A 228 -15.73 -3.76 -15.17
C SER A 228 -15.11 -5.00 -14.52
N VAL A 229 -14.61 -4.88 -13.29
CA VAL A 229 -13.95 -5.97 -12.56
C VAL A 229 -14.47 -6.03 -11.12
N PRO A 230 -15.66 -6.63 -10.90
CA PRO A 230 -16.32 -6.62 -9.59
C PRO A 230 -15.52 -7.24 -8.45
N SER A 231 -14.62 -8.19 -8.74
CA SER A 231 -13.72 -8.79 -7.73
C SER A 231 -12.77 -7.80 -7.06
N THR A 232 -12.61 -6.61 -7.65
CA THR A 232 -11.80 -5.51 -7.09
C THR A 232 -12.59 -4.57 -6.18
N ALA A 233 -13.89 -4.84 -5.95
CA ALA A 233 -14.73 -4.00 -5.14
C ALA A 233 -14.55 -4.29 -3.64
N PHE A 234 -14.38 -3.24 -2.84
CA PHE A 234 -14.57 -3.32 -1.39
C PHE A 234 -15.14 -2.01 -0.84
N THR A 235 -15.62 -2.06 0.41
CA THR A 235 -16.11 -0.88 1.14
C THR A 235 -15.24 -0.59 2.35
N LEU A 236 -15.08 0.70 2.64
CA LEU A 236 -14.31 1.25 3.74
C LEU A 236 -15.19 2.23 4.52
N SER A 237 -15.17 2.17 5.84
CA SER A 237 -15.64 3.26 6.68
C SER A 237 -14.46 3.88 7.42
N THR A 238 -14.33 5.20 7.39
CA THR A 238 -13.26 5.93 8.08
C THR A 238 -13.83 7.18 8.77
N THR A 239 -13.19 7.64 9.84
CA THR A 239 -13.49 8.95 10.46
C THR A 239 -12.75 10.11 9.78
N GLU A 240 -11.90 9.82 8.81
CA GLU A 240 -11.09 10.81 8.11
C GLU A 240 -11.69 11.23 6.77
N VAL A 241 -11.52 12.50 6.44
CA VAL A 241 -11.84 13.03 5.11
C VAL A 241 -10.65 12.76 4.19
N PHE A 242 -10.90 12.14 3.05
CA PHE A 242 -9.93 12.13 1.95
C PHE A 242 -10.02 13.43 1.18
N ASN A 243 -8.97 14.25 1.28
CA ASN A 243 -8.91 15.57 0.66
C ASN A 243 -7.71 15.72 -0.28
N TYR A 244 -6.88 14.70 -0.45
CA TYR A 244 -5.87 14.66 -1.49
C TYR A 244 -6.26 13.64 -2.55
N ALA A 245 -6.14 14.03 -3.82
CA ALA A 245 -6.21 13.13 -4.96
C ALA A 245 -4.80 12.98 -5.56
N TYR A 246 -4.42 11.75 -5.88
CA TYR A 246 -3.12 11.40 -6.43
C TYR A 246 -3.29 10.60 -7.73
N GLU A 247 -2.31 10.75 -8.62
CA GLU A 247 -2.02 9.88 -9.76
C GLU A 247 -0.56 9.48 -9.65
N ALA A 248 -0.23 8.19 -9.64
CA ALA A 248 1.11 7.75 -9.27
C ALA A 248 1.63 6.56 -10.07
N LEU A 249 2.96 6.55 -10.24
CA LEU A 249 3.79 5.43 -10.63
C LEU A 249 4.73 5.10 -9.45
N GLU A 250 4.64 3.85 -8.98
CA GLU A 250 5.63 3.28 -8.08
C GLU A 250 6.30 2.06 -8.74
N ILE A 251 7.60 1.89 -8.49
CA ILE A 251 8.35 0.73 -8.98
C ILE A 251 9.18 0.09 -7.87
N TYR A 252 9.41 -1.21 -7.98
CA TYR A 252 10.36 -1.94 -7.13
C TYR A 252 11.12 -2.96 -7.95
N TYR A 253 12.39 -3.19 -7.58
CA TYR A 253 13.27 -4.18 -8.21
C TYR A 253 13.52 -3.99 -9.71
N ALA A 254 13.14 -2.86 -10.30
CA ALA A 254 13.50 -2.51 -11.66
C ALA A 254 14.98 -2.09 -11.71
N SER A 255 15.73 -2.72 -12.60
CA SER A 255 17.17 -2.51 -12.78
C SER A 255 17.50 -1.61 -13.98
N GLY A 256 16.53 -1.37 -14.87
CA GLY A 256 16.68 -0.46 -15.99
C GLY A 256 15.42 -0.35 -16.87
N PRO A 257 15.50 0.43 -17.97
CA PRO A 257 14.36 0.72 -18.85
C PRO A 257 13.65 -0.51 -19.41
N THR A 258 14.38 -1.59 -19.66
CA THR A 258 13.81 -2.84 -20.19
C THR A 258 12.88 -3.57 -19.20
N ASP A 259 12.96 -3.23 -17.91
CA ASP A 259 12.09 -3.77 -16.86
C ASP A 259 10.80 -2.94 -16.73
N LEU A 260 10.68 -1.85 -17.47
CA LEU A 260 9.54 -0.94 -17.46
C LEU A 260 8.75 -1.04 -18.78
N PRO A 261 7.52 -0.51 -18.81
CA PRO A 261 6.80 -0.37 -20.06
C PRO A 261 7.52 0.60 -21.00
N THR A 262 7.44 0.33 -22.30
CA THR A 262 7.97 1.27 -23.31
C THR A 262 7.00 2.42 -23.55
N GLY A 263 7.56 3.59 -23.88
CA GLY A 263 6.77 4.77 -24.26
C GLY A 263 6.22 5.54 -23.06
N LYS A 264 4.91 5.77 -23.06
CA LYS A 264 4.21 6.63 -22.09
C LYS A 264 2.88 6.00 -21.69
N THR A 265 2.46 6.24 -20.45
CA THR A 265 1.13 5.85 -19.96
C THR A 265 0.31 7.11 -19.69
N MET A 266 -0.85 7.20 -20.33
CA MET A 266 -1.80 8.29 -20.07
C MET A 266 -2.80 7.85 -19.00
N MET A 267 -2.96 8.68 -17.98
CA MET A 267 -4.04 8.61 -16.99
C MET A 267 -5.00 9.73 -17.34
N SER A 268 -6.17 9.37 -17.86
CA SER A 268 -7.10 10.22 -18.61
C SER A 268 -8.52 10.11 -18.09
N ASN A 269 -9.45 10.90 -18.64
CA ASN A 269 -10.83 10.99 -18.18
C ASN A 269 -10.90 11.21 -16.66
N ILE A 270 -9.91 11.93 -16.11
CA ILE A 270 -9.84 12.21 -14.69
C ILE A 270 -11.06 13.04 -14.33
N THR A 271 -11.89 12.48 -13.46
CA THR A 271 -13.14 13.10 -13.03
C THR A 271 -13.18 13.15 -11.52
N ILE A 272 -13.33 14.36 -10.98
CA ILE A 272 -13.51 14.61 -9.55
C ILE A 272 -14.80 15.41 -9.38
N SER A 273 -15.68 14.93 -8.51
CA SER A 273 -16.88 15.66 -8.10
C SER A 273 -16.93 15.78 -6.57
N THR A 274 -17.54 16.85 -6.07
CA THR A 274 -17.79 17.04 -4.64
C THR A 274 -19.18 16.58 -4.23
N VAL A 275 -19.43 16.47 -2.92
CA VAL A 275 -20.75 16.12 -2.36
C VAL A 275 -21.84 17.09 -2.83
N GLY A 276 -21.51 18.37 -3.00
CA GLY A 276 -22.40 19.38 -3.56
C GLY A 276 -22.67 19.26 -5.07
N GLY A 277 -22.11 18.24 -5.74
CA GLY A 277 -22.24 18.03 -7.19
C GLY A 277 -21.38 18.95 -8.04
N THR A 278 -20.40 19.64 -7.44
CA THR A 278 -19.51 20.56 -8.16
C THR A 278 -18.27 19.84 -8.66
N HIS A 279 -17.66 20.37 -9.73
CA HIS A 279 -16.39 19.91 -10.27
C HIS A 279 -15.32 20.96 -9.96
N PRO A 280 -14.42 20.72 -8.99
CA PRO A 280 -13.49 21.74 -8.52
C PRO A 280 -12.42 22.06 -9.58
N ALA A 281 -11.84 23.26 -9.53
CA ALA A 281 -10.67 23.57 -10.34
C ALA A 281 -9.47 22.75 -9.85
N LEU A 282 -8.86 21.95 -10.73
CA LEU A 282 -7.71 21.12 -10.35
C LEU A 282 -6.41 21.87 -10.63
N ASN A 283 -5.60 22.06 -9.59
CA ASN A 283 -4.24 22.58 -9.70
C ASN A 283 -3.27 21.46 -9.33
N TRP A 284 -3.09 20.51 -10.25
CA TRP A 284 -2.19 19.38 -10.07
C TRP A 284 -0.74 19.85 -9.90
N THR A 285 -0.08 19.36 -8.87
CA THR A 285 1.37 19.45 -8.71
C THR A 285 1.99 18.15 -9.20
N ALA A 286 2.80 18.21 -10.24
CA ALA A 286 3.52 17.05 -10.78
C ALA A 286 4.95 16.98 -10.22
N ILE A 287 5.35 15.76 -9.84
CA ILE A 287 6.65 15.42 -9.28
C ILE A 287 7.24 14.28 -10.11
N SER A 288 8.50 14.43 -10.49
CA SER A 288 9.21 13.50 -11.37
C SER A 288 10.59 13.17 -10.80
N ASP A 289 11.05 11.94 -10.95
CA ASP A 289 12.48 11.63 -10.89
C ASP A 289 13.14 11.85 -12.26
N SER A 290 13.51 13.10 -12.52
CA SER A 290 14.19 13.48 -13.76
C SER A 290 15.63 12.97 -13.84
N VAL A 291 16.24 12.55 -12.72
CA VAL A 291 17.59 11.99 -12.70
C VAL A 291 17.58 10.59 -13.32
N GLU A 292 16.50 9.86 -13.09
CA GLU A 292 16.28 8.52 -13.66
C GLU A 292 15.50 8.53 -14.97
N GLY A 293 15.10 9.70 -15.46
CA GLY A 293 14.35 9.82 -16.71
C GLY A 293 12.86 9.51 -16.58
N PHE A 294 12.34 9.37 -15.35
CA PHE A 294 10.90 9.34 -15.12
C PHE A 294 10.32 10.74 -15.26
N GLY A 295 9.09 10.80 -15.77
CA GLY A 295 8.34 12.04 -15.91
C GLY A 295 6.89 11.89 -15.50
N MET A 296 6.38 12.88 -14.77
CA MET A 296 4.95 13.15 -14.61
C MET A 296 4.66 14.52 -15.21
N SER A 297 3.66 14.59 -16.08
CA SER A 297 3.21 15.86 -16.69
C SER A 297 1.71 16.00 -16.63
N VAL A 298 1.23 17.20 -16.31
CA VAL A 298 -0.19 17.54 -16.34
C VAL A 298 -0.56 17.92 -17.77
N VAL A 299 -1.43 17.12 -18.40
CA VAL A 299 -1.89 17.33 -19.78
C VAL A 299 -3.17 18.15 -19.79
N SER A 300 -4.06 17.90 -18.84
CA SER A 300 -5.32 18.64 -18.65
C SER A 300 -5.66 18.72 -17.16
N SER A 301 -5.91 19.94 -16.69
CA SER A 301 -6.36 20.25 -15.33
C SER A 301 -7.89 20.25 -15.18
N SER A 302 -8.62 19.72 -16.16
CA SER A 302 -10.09 19.60 -16.04
C SER A 302 -10.47 18.58 -14.97
N SER A 303 -11.54 18.87 -14.21
CA SER A 303 -12.14 17.94 -13.25
C SER A 303 -13.25 17.07 -13.82
N THR A 304 -13.53 17.17 -15.13
CA THR A 304 -14.49 16.32 -15.86
C THR A 304 -13.87 15.56 -17.01
N ASN A 305 -12.63 15.90 -17.39
CA ASN A 305 -11.85 15.23 -18.41
C ASN A 305 -10.36 15.60 -18.25
N GLY A 306 -9.85 15.48 -17.04
CA GLY A 306 -8.44 15.74 -16.74
C GLY A 306 -7.55 14.64 -17.32
N ALA A 307 -6.27 14.96 -17.42
CA ALA A 307 -5.28 13.99 -17.87
C ALA A 307 -3.90 14.31 -17.32
N VAL A 308 -3.17 13.28 -16.90
CA VAL A 308 -1.75 13.32 -16.60
C VAL A 308 -1.03 12.20 -17.34
N GLN A 309 0.25 12.40 -17.63
CA GLN A 309 1.03 11.48 -18.43
C GLN A 309 2.31 11.08 -17.70
N ILE A 310 2.47 9.77 -17.54
CA ILE A 310 3.69 9.11 -17.11
C ILE A 310 4.60 8.93 -18.32
N THR A 311 5.88 9.30 -18.16
CA THR A 311 6.96 9.00 -19.09
C THR A 311 7.94 8.06 -18.40
N TYR A 312 8.24 6.93 -19.04
CA TYR A 312 9.26 5.99 -18.58
C TYR A 312 10.63 6.39 -19.15
N PRO A 313 11.74 6.03 -18.48
CA PRO A 313 13.07 6.18 -19.07
C PRO A 313 13.22 5.37 -20.35
N ALA A 314 14.08 5.88 -21.24
CA ALA A 314 14.44 5.26 -22.51
C ALA A 314 15.63 4.30 -22.37
#